data_AF-A0AB35PQ07-F1
#
_entry.id   AF-A0AB35PQ07-F1
#
_cell.length_a   1.000
_cell.length_b   1.000
_cell.length_c   1.000
_cell.angle_alpha   90.00
_cell.angle_beta   90.00
_cell.angle_gamma   90.00
#
_symmetry.space_group_name_H-M   'P 1'
#
loop_
_entity.id
_entity.type
_entity.pdbx_description
1 polymer ?
#
loop_
_entity_poly.entity_id
_entity_poly.type
_entity_poly.pdbx_seq_one_letter_code
_entity_poly.pdbx_strand_id
1 'polypeptide(L)'
;YLVKIKAVLTHPAQGDLHHPKQADVPFFHERKALAYGEQTNIPHHMVKPYDGEVPDYTASLREAAAQLRAKLNEDGSEWAKRSLHNLDVLEKEYFNRT
;
A
#
# COMPACT_ATOMS: atom_id res chain seq x y z
N TYR A 1 11.80 5.31 -15.44
CA TYR A 1 10.65 5.66 -16.30
C TYR A 1 9.67 6.52 -15.54
N LEU A 2 9.00 7.44 -16.22
CA LEU A 2 7.82 8.10 -15.68
C LEU A 2 6.63 7.15 -15.85
N VAL A 3 6.03 6.72 -14.74
CA VAL A 3 4.91 5.79 -14.73
C VAL A 3 3.66 6.51 -14.26
N LYS A 4 2.54 6.35 -14.99
CA LYS A 4 1.22 6.81 -14.58
C LYS A 4 0.46 5.65 -13.94
N ILE A 5 0.00 5.82 -12.72
CA ILE A 5 -0.68 4.76 -11.96
C ILE A 5 -2.08 4.52 -12.50
N LYS A 6 -2.42 3.23 -12.67
CA LYS A 6 -3.71 2.77 -13.17
C LYS A 6 -4.43 1.81 -12.23
N ALA A 7 -3.69 1.01 -11.48
CA ALA A 7 -4.21 0.02 -10.56
C ALA A 7 -3.18 -0.25 -9.45
N VAL A 8 -3.62 -0.89 -8.37
CA VAL A 8 -2.78 -1.26 -7.23
C VAL A 8 -2.79 -2.78 -7.07
N LEU A 9 -1.67 -3.44 -7.38
CA LEU A 9 -1.53 -4.89 -7.21
C LEU A 9 -1.07 -5.29 -5.80
N THR A 10 -0.39 -4.39 -5.09
CA THR A 10 0.10 -4.65 -3.72
C THR A 10 0.10 -3.33 -2.96
N HIS A 11 -0.55 -3.29 -1.81
CA HIS A 11 -0.57 -2.11 -0.96
C HIS A 11 0.82 -1.94 -0.29
N PRO A 12 1.35 -0.72 -0.16
CA PRO A 12 2.61 -0.50 0.55
C PRO A 12 2.53 -1.00 2.00
N ALA A 13 3.63 -1.61 2.45
CA ALA A 13 3.82 -1.92 3.87
C ALA A 13 3.85 -0.63 4.70
N GLN A 14 3.33 -0.68 5.92
CA GLN A 14 3.25 0.47 6.82
C GLN A 14 4.49 0.58 7.71
N GLY A 15 4.66 1.75 8.34
CA GLY A 15 5.79 2.04 9.21
C GLY A 15 6.97 2.65 8.47
N ASP A 16 8.12 2.65 9.13
CA ASP A 16 9.34 3.29 8.63
C ASP A 16 9.98 2.47 7.50
N LEU A 17 10.25 3.12 6.36
CA LEU A 17 10.91 2.51 5.21
C LEU A 17 12.37 2.11 5.51
N HIS A 18 13.03 2.80 6.43
CA HIS A 18 14.42 2.51 6.83
C HIS A 18 14.51 1.41 7.90
N HIS A 19 13.41 1.11 8.59
CA HIS A 19 13.34 0.11 9.66
C HIS A 19 12.17 -0.86 9.40
N PRO A 20 12.29 -1.72 8.36
CA PRO A 20 11.19 -2.58 7.94
C PRO A 20 10.79 -3.54 9.06
N LYS A 21 9.47 -3.68 9.27
CA LYS A 21 8.84 -4.54 10.28
C LYS A 21 9.20 -4.20 11.73
N GLN A 22 9.67 -2.99 12.01
CA GLN A 22 9.93 -2.53 13.38
C GLN A 22 8.82 -1.61 13.88
N ALA A 23 8.31 -1.89 15.08
CA ALA A 23 7.28 -1.08 15.73
C ALA A 23 7.89 0.07 16.54
N ASP A 24 9.06 -0.14 17.13
CA ASP A 24 9.77 0.82 17.96
C ASP A 24 10.72 1.66 17.10
N VAL A 25 10.14 2.67 16.46
CA VAL A 25 10.85 3.62 15.58
C VAL A 25 10.43 5.04 15.94
N PRO A 26 11.28 6.05 15.71
CA PRO A 26 10.97 7.44 16.04
C PRO A 26 9.65 7.92 15.42
N PHE A 27 9.32 7.45 14.21
CA PHE A 27 8.06 7.75 13.57
C PHE A 27 7.55 6.60 12.69
N PHE A 28 6.37 6.09 13.01
CA PHE A 28 5.73 5.00 12.27
C PHE A 28 4.75 5.57 11.25
N HIS A 29 5.22 5.68 10.02
CA HIS A 29 4.50 6.38 8.97
C HIS A 29 3.26 5.60 8.49
N GLU A 30 2.17 6.32 8.24
CA GLU A 30 1.17 5.89 7.26
C GLU A 30 1.80 5.93 5.87
N ARG A 31 1.58 4.88 5.09
CA ARG A 31 2.10 4.78 3.73
C ARG A 31 0.96 4.50 2.78
N LYS A 32 0.61 5.52 1.99
CA LYS A 32 -0.50 5.47 1.04
C LYS A 32 -0.09 4.80 -0.26
N ALA A 33 -1.04 4.10 -0.88
CA ALA A 33 -0.91 3.74 -2.29
C ALA A 33 -0.91 5.03 -3.12
N LEU A 34 -0.16 5.03 -4.22
CA LEU A 34 -0.14 6.15 -5.17
C LEU A 34 -1.52 6.29 -5.82
N ALA A 35 -1.98 7.54 -5.99
CA ALA A 35 -3.32 7.83 -6.46
C ALA A 35 -3.52 7.47 -7.94
N TYR A 36 -4.78 7.23 -8.34
CA TYR A 36 -5.12 7.02 -9.74
C TYR A 36 -4.67 8.21 -10.61
N GLY A 37 -3.89 7.92 -11.65
CA GLY A 37 -3.36 8.95 -12.55
C GLY A 37 -2.14 9.70 -12.03
N GLU A 38 -1.71 9.47 -10.77
CA GLU A 38 -0.46 9.99 -10.23
C GLU A 38 0.71 9.55 -11.13
N GLN A 39 1.67 10.45 -11.34
CA GLN A 39 2.87 10.17 -12.13
C GLN A 39 4.09 10.18 -11.23
N THR A 40 4.86 9.08 -11.27
CA THR A 40 6.07 8.94 -10.45
C THR A 40 7.23 8.39 -11.25
N ASN A 41 8.44 8.79 -10.87
CA ASN A 41 9.67 8.27 -11.47
C ASN A 41 10.04 6.96 -10.78
N ILE A 42 9.96 5.86 -11.53
CA ILE A 42 10.36 4.53 -11.05
C ILE A 42 11.70 4.14 -11.69
N PRO A 43 12.70 3.68 -10.90
CA PRO A 43 13.94 3.16 -11.45
C PRO A 43 13.69 2.06 -12.49
N HIS A 44 14.43 2.09 -13.60
CA HIS A 44 14.24 1.17 -14.73
C HIS A 44 14.16 -0.30 -14.29
N HIS A 45 15.06 -0.73 -13.41
CA HIS A 45 15.15 -2.12 -12.94
C HIS A 45 13.94 -2.59 -12.10
N MET A 46 13.10 -1.67 -11.63
CA MET A 46 11.86 -1.99 -10.91
C MET A 46 10.63 -2.05 -11.82
N VAL A 47 10.74 -1.63 -13.09
CA VAL A 47 9.64 -1.65 -14.06
C VAL A 47 9.71 -2.96 -14.85
N LYS A 48 8.59 -3.66 -14.94
CA LYS A 48 8.46 -4.92 -15.68
C LYS A 48 7.24 -4.83 -16.61
N PRO A 49 7.28 -5.46 -17.80
CA PRO A 49 6.07 -5.65 -18.61
C PRO A 49 4.98 -6.33 -17.77
N TYR A 50 3.74 -5.88 -17.98
CA TYR A 50 2.56 -6.46 -17.35
C TYR A 50 1.60 -6.85 -18.47
N ASP A 51 1.44 -8.16 -18.68
CA ASP A 51 0.65 -8.74 -19.77
C ASP A 51 -0.79 -9.08 -19.35
N GLY A 52 -1.14 -8.82 -18.08
CA GLY A 52 -2.48 -9.05 -17.55
C GLY A 52 -3.46 -7.94 -17.90
N GLU A 53 -4.74 -8.19 -17.64
CA GLU A 53 -5.75 -7.13 -17.66
C GLU A 53 -5.46 -6.11 -16.56
N VAL A 54 -5.62 -4.82 -16.87
CA VAL A 54 -5.47 -3.73 -15.91
C VAL A 54 -6.81 -3.57 -15.17
N PRO A 55 -6.90 -3.93 -13.88
CA PRO A 55 -8.15 -3.84 -13.15
C PRO A 55 -8.56 -2.40 -12.85
N ASP A 56 -9.81 -2.18 -12.45
CA ASP A 56 -10.25 -0.91 -11.89
C ASP A 56 -9.37 -0.50 -10.68
N TYR A 57 -9.06 0.79 -10.59
CA TYR A 57 -8.18 1.32 -9.55
C TYR A 57 -8.76 1.10 -8.15
N THR A 58 -10.04 1.42 -7.96
CA THR A 58 -10.66 1.34 -6.64
C THR A 58 -10.84 -0.11 -6.20
N ALA A 59 -11.27 -0.98 -7.12
CA ALA A 59 -11.39 -2.41 -6.87
C ALA A 59 -10.03 -3.05 -6.52
N SER A 60 -8.99 -2.74 -7.30
CA SER A 60 -7.64 -3.27 -7.06
C SER A 60 -7.02 -2.74 -5.76
N LEU A 61 -7.24 -1.47 -5.43
CA LEU A 61 -6.81 -0.91 -4.14
C LEU A 61 -7.49 -1.60 -2.96
N ARG A 62 -8.80 -1.88 -3.05
CA ARG A 62 -9.55 -2.59 -2.01
C ARG A 62 -9.01 -4.01 -1.81
N GLU A 63 -8.77 -4.73 -2.91
CA GLU A 63 -8.20 -6.08 -2.88
C GLU A 63 -6.78 -6.07 -2.28
N ALA A 64 -5.92 -5.15 -2.72
CA ALA A 64 -4.56 -5.03 -2.23
C ALA A 64 -4.49 -4.68 -0.73
N ALA A 65 -5.42 -3.84 -0.24
CA ALA A 65 -5.56 -3.52 1.18
C ALA A 65 -6.05 -4.74 1.98
N ALA A 66 -7.06 -5.46 1.49
CA ALA A 66 -7.57 -6.67 2.12
C ALA A 66 -6.50 -7.77 2.26
N GLN A 67 -5.68 -7.97 1.23
CA GLN A 67 -4.57 -8.92 1.27
C GLN A 67 -3.49 -8.52 2.28
N LEU A 68 -3.17 -7.21 2.39
CA LEU A 68 -2.25 -6.73 3.43
C LEU A 68 -2.84 -6.97 4.82
N ARG A 69 -4.12 -6.64 5.04
CA ARG A 69 -4.83 -6.86 6.31
C ARG A 69 -4.78 -8.33 6.74
N ALA A 70 -5.07 -9.26 5.81
CA ALA A 70 -5.01 -10.69 6.09
C ALA A 70 -3.63 -11.12 6.61
N LYS A 71 -2.55 -10.73 5.91
CA LYS A 71 -1.17 -11.00 6.32
C LYS A 71 -0.83 -10.43 7.69
N LEU A 72 -1.30 -9.22 7.99
CA LEU A 72 -1.05 -8.57 9.29
C LEU A 72 -1.79 -9.26 10.44
N ASN A 73 -3.01 -9.76 10.19
CA ASN A 73 -3.77 -10.51 11.19
C ASN A 73 -3.10 -11.86 11.55
N GLU A 74 -2.34 -12.46 10.62
CA GLU A 74 -1.57 -13.69 10.86
C GLU A 74 -0.26 -13.45 11.63
N ASP A 75 0.35 -12.27 11.51
CA ASP A 75 1.66 -11.94 12.08
C ASP A 75 1.60 -11.70 13.61
N GLY A 76 0.61 -10.94 14.08
CA GLY A 76 0.37 -10.70 15.52
C GLY A 76 1.42 -9.84 16.25
N SER A 77 2.52 -9.44 15.59
CA SER A 77 3.53 -8.55 16.17
C SER A 77 3.02 -7.13 16.44
N GLU A 78 3.75 -6.37 17.25
CA GLU A 78 3.46 -4.93 17.47
C GLU A 78 3.53 -4.13 16.17
N TRP A 79 4.42 -4.49 15.24
CA TRP A 79 4.47 -3.83 13.93
C TRP A 79 3.18 -4.11 13.15
N ALA A 80 2.66 -5.34 13.21
CA ALA A 80 1.44 -5.70 12.55
C ALA A 80 0.22 -4.97 13.13
N LYS A 81 0.13 -4.86 14.46
CA LYS A 81 -0.93 -4.10 15.15
C LYS A 81 -0.93 -2.62 14.77
N ARG A 82 0.24 -1.97 14.75
CA ARG A 82 0.36 -0.56 14.31
C ARG A 82 0.03 -0.40 12.83
N SER A 83 0.43 -1.37 12.00
CA SER A 83 0.11 -1.37 10.57
C SER A 83 -1.39 -1.50 10.32
N LEU A 84 -2.10 -2.35 11.08
CA LEU A 84 -3.56 -2.48 11.02
C LEU A 84 -4.26 -1.18 11.40
N HIS A 85 -3.78 -0.48 12.45
CA HIS A 85 -4.31 0.82 12.83
C HIS A 85 -4.19 1.85 11.69
N ASN A 86 -3.00 1.95 11.08
CA ASN A 86 -2.81 2.83 9.92
C ASN A 86 -3.73 2.42 8.76
N LEU A 87 -3.87 1.12 8.50
CA LEU A 87 -4.74 0.63 7.43
C LEU A 87 -6.21 0.98 7.66
N ASP A 88 -6.70 0.94 8.91
CA ASP A 88 -8.07 1.38 9.25
C ASP A 88 -8.31 2.86 8.95
N VAL A 89 -7.31 3.72 9.18
CA VAL A 89 -7.38 5.15 8.85
C VAL A 89 -7.38 5.34 7.34
N LEU A 90 -6.46 4.66 6.64
CA LEU A 90 -6.32 4.75 5.19
C LEU A 90 -7.56 4.26 4.44
N GLU A 91 -8.16 3.13 4.85
CA GLU A 91 -9.36 2.60 4.21
C GLU A 91 -10.55 3.55 4.33
N LYS A 92 -10.69 4.28 5.46
CA LYS A 92 -11.69 5.34 5.59
C LYS A 92 -11.43 6.47 4.61
N GLU A 93 -10.18 6.89 4.45
CA GLU A 93 -9.83 7.94 3.49
C GLU A 93 -10.06 7.50 2.04
N TYR A 94 -9.69 6.26 1.70
CA TYR A 94 -9.82 5.73 0.35
C TYR A 94 -11.27 5.53 -0.08
N PHE A 95 -12.13 5.06 0.83
CA PHE A 95 -13.43 4.51 0.46
C PHE A 95 -14.65 5.27 1.01
N ASN A 96 -14.45 6.23 1.93
CA ASN A 96 -15.57 6.99 2.53
C ASN A 96 -15.68 8.44 2.07
N ARG A 97 -14.96 8.85 1.01
CA ARG A 97 -15.22 10.13 0.35
C ARG A 97 -16.35 9.95 -0.67
N THR A 98 -17.57 10.27 -0.24
CA THR A 98 -18.73 10.52 -1.12
C THR A 98 -18.59 11.87 -1.81
#